data_AF-A0AAJ4EIV6-F1
#
_entry.id   AF-A0AAJ4EIV6-F1
#
_cell.length_a   1.000
_cell.length_b   1.000
_cell.length_c   1.000
_cell.angle_alpha   90.00
_cell.angle_beta   90.00
_cell.angle_gamma   90.00
#
_symmetry.space_group_name_H-M   'P 1'
#
loop_
_entity.id
_entity.type
_entity.pdbx_description
1 polymer ?
#
loop_
_entity_poly.entity_id
_entity_poly.type
_entity_poly.pdbx_seq_one_letter_code
_entity_poly.pdbx_strand_id
1 'polypeptide(L)' 'MKTLQDMFKDLTGIDVEQNKISKYLESEKLDLRCVNLGCADLCYSKLQDVDLRYAGLKNIKITRQQLDQLTVIGEDK' A
#
# COMPACT_ATOMS: atom_id res chain seq x y z
N MET A 1 10.21 10.99 3.40
CA MET A 1 9.21 9.95 3.12
C MET A 1 9.95 8.63 3.21
N LYS A 2 9.50 7.69 4.05
CA LYS A 2 10.13 6.36 4.10
C LYS A 2 9.53 5.51 2.98
N THR A 3 10.38 4.78 2.27
CA THR A 3 9.92 3.76 1.32
C THR A 3 9.62 2.47 2.06
N LEU A 4 8.79 1.60 1.48
CA LEU A 4 8.66 0.23 1.99
C LEU A 4 10.02 -0.47 2.04
N GLN A 5 10.92 -0.13 1.12
CA GLN A 5 12.29 -0.66 1.10
C GLN A 5 13.12 -0.25 2.33
N ASP A 6 12.97 0.98 2.81
CA ASP A 6 13.64 1.44 4.03
C ASP A 6 13.14 0.69 5.27
N MET A 7 11.89 0.24 5.24
CA MET A 7 11.24 -0.51 6.33
C MET A 7 11.51 -2.03 6.27
N PHE A 8 12.08 -2.56 5.18
CA PHE A 8 12.47 -3.98 5.11
C PHE A 8 13.51 -4.36 6.16
N LYS A 9 14.28 -3.41 6.71
CA LYS A 9 15.15 -3.66 7.87
C LYS A 9 14.38 -4.11 9.11
N ASP A 10 13.17 -3.62 9.31
CA ASP A 10 12.30 -3.98 10.44
C ASP A 10 11.37 -5.16 10.12
N LEU A 11 11.28 -5.53 8.84
CA LEU A 11 10.34 -6.51 8.27
C LEU A 11 11.03 -7.72 7.62
N THR A 12 12.33 -7.94 7.86
CA THR A 12 13.12 -8.98 7.18
C THR A 12 12.43 -10.34 7.25
N GLY A 13 12.08 -10.90 6.08
CA GLY A 13 11.43 -12.21 5.94
C GLY A 13 9.92 -12.17 5.68
N ILE A 14 9.29 -10.99 5.64
CA ILE A 14 7.87 -10.86 5.35
C ILE A 14 7.67 -10.55 3.88
N ASP A 15 7.18 -11.54 3.14
CA ASP A 15 6.67 -11.33 1.79
C ASP A 15 5.44 -10.41 1.85
N VAL A 16 5.46 -9.35 1.05
CA VAL A 16 4.38 -8.34 1.00
C VAL A 16 3.07 -8.99 0.55
N GLU A 17 3.17 -10.10 -0.20
CA GLU A 17 2.03 -10.90 -0.65
C GLU A 17 1.16 -11.46 0.50
N GLN A 18 1.72 -11.62 1.71
CA GLN A 18 0.97 -12.13 2.87
C GLN A 18 0.77 -11.09 3.99
N ASN A 19 1.37 -9.90 3.89
CA ASN A 19 1.39 -8.97 5.01
C ASN A 19 0.13 -8.08 5.07
N LYS A 20 -0.42 -7.97 6.28
CA LYS A 20 -1.42 -6.96 6.65
C LYS A 20 -0.69 -5.65 6.97
N ILE A 21 -0.24 -4.93 5.94
CA ILE A 21 0.51 -3.68 6.12
C ILE A 21 -0.33 -2.54 6.74
N SER A 22 -1.60 -2.77 7.07
CA SER A 22 -2.52 -1.79 7.67
C SER A 22 -1.92 -1.04 8.86
N LYS A 23 -1.22 -1.75 9.76
CA LYS A 23 -0.61 -1.14 10.95
C LYS A 23 0.46 -0.10 10.60
N TYR A 24 1.23 -0.30 9.53
CA TYR A 24 2.27 0.63 9.11
C TYR A 24 1.68 1.88 8.46
N LEU A 25 0.64 1.67 7.64
CA LEU A 25 -0.08 2.75 6.98
C LEU A 25 -0.90 3.60 7.98
N GLU A 26 -1.31 3.05 9.11
CA GLU A 26 -1.99 3.81 10.17
C GLU A 26 -1.11 4.90 10.81
N SER A 27 0.22 4.72 10.81
CA SER A 27 1.16 5.59 11.53
C SER A 27 2.06 6.46 10.64
N GLU A 28 2.31 6.08 9.39
CA GLU A 28 3.27 6.79 8.52
C GLU A 28 2.77 6.98 7.09
N LYS A 29 3.11 8.13 6.49
CA LYS A 29 2.94 8.38 5.05
C LYS A 29 4.04 7.64 4.29
N LEU A 30 3.65 6.58 3.58
CA LEU A 30 4.56 5.72 2.81
C LEU A 30 4.58 6.07 1.33
N ASP A 31 5.78 5.93 0.75
CA ASP A 31 5.98 5.82 -0.69
C ASP A 31 5.97 4.33 -1.08
N LEU A 32 4.93 3.91 -1.80
CA LEU A 32 4.71 2.53 -2.27
C LEU A 32 4.83 2.42 -3.79
N ARG A 33 5.49 3.37 -4.44
CA ARG A 33 5.69 3.33 -5.89
C ARG A 33 6.44 2.08 -6.31
N CYS A 34 5.98 1.46 -7.39
CA CYS A 34 6.57 0.25 -7.97
C CYS A 34 6.65 -0.96 -7.02
N VAL A 35 5.88 -0.97 -5.92
CA VAL A 35 5.82 -2.10 -4.99
C VAL A 35 4.79 -3.12 -5.47
N ASN A 36 5.10 -4.42 -5.39
CA ASN A 36 4.10 -5.47 -5.54
C ASN A 36 3.28 -5.60 -4.24
N LEU A 37 2.03 -5.12 -4.25
CA LEU A 37 1.07 -5.27 -3.16
C LEU A 37 0.04 -6.38 -3.48
N GLY A 38 0.38 -7.30 -4.40
CA GLY A 38 -0.51 -8.37 -4.82
C GLY A 38 -1.05 -9.14 -3.62
N CYS A 39 -2.37 -9.34 -3.56
CA CYS A 39 -3.06 -10.04 -2.46
C CYS A 39 -2.96 -9.37 -1.07
N ALA A 40 -2.38 -8.18 -0.94
CA ALA A 40 -2.26 -7.50 0.35
C ALA A 40 -3.62 -7.14 0.95
N ASP A 41 -3.75 -7.31 2.27
CA ASP A 41 -4.90 -6.84 3.02
C ASP A 41 -4.59 -5.46 3.60
N LEU A 42 -5.19 -4.44 2.99
CA LEU A 42 -5.07 -3.03 3.35
C LEU A 42 -6.33 -2.54 4.06
N CYS A 43 -7.24 -3.42 4.50
CA CYS A 43 -8.43 -2.98 5.21
C CYS A 43 -8.03 -2.18 6.45
N TYR A 44 -8.76 -1.07 6.68
CA TYR A 44 -8.57 -0.15 7.83
C TYR A 44 -7.27 0.66 7.84
N SER A 45 -6.39 0.48 6.86
CA SER A 45 -5.21 1.34 6.64
C SER A 45 -5.59 2.80 6.37
N LYS A 46 -4.80 3.75 6.86
CA LYS A 46 -4.87 5.14 6.36
C LYS A 46 -4.14 5.22 5.03
N LEU A 47 -4.90 5.24 3.93
CA LEU A 47 -4.36 5.37 2.57
C LEU A 47 -4.26 6.83 2.11
N GLN A 48 -4.62 7.78 2.97
CA GLN A 48 -4.57 9.20 2.68
C GLN A 48 -3.12 9.62 2.38
N ASP A 49 -2.93 10.21 1.20
CA ASP A 49 -1.64 10.61 0.64
C ASP A 49 -0.60 9.50 0.38
N VAL A 50 -1.00 8.23 0.32
CA VAL A 50 -0.08 7.15 -0.07
C VAL A 50 0.13 7.19 -1.58
N ASP A 51 1.39 7.21 -2.01
CA ASP A 51 1.74 7.16 -3.42
C ASP A 51 1.80 5.69 -3.90
N LEU A 52 0.73 5.25 -4.58
CA LEU A 52 0.58 3.90 -5.13
C LEU A 52 0.87 3.84 -6.64
N ARG A 53 1.49 4.88 -7.23
CA ARG A 53 1.76 4.88 -8.68
C ARG A 53 2.63 3.69 -9.07
N TYR A 54 2.22 3.00 -10.14
CA TYR A 54 2.88 1.80 -10.66
C TYR A 54 2.96 0.63 -9.67
N ALA A 55 2.23 0.66 -8.56
CA ALA A 55 2.17 -0.47 -7.63
C ALA A 55 1.34 -1.62 -8.22
N GLY A 56 1.74 -2.86 -7.93
CA GLY A 56 0.96 -4.05 -8.25
C GLY A 56 -0.20 -4.19 -7.30
N LEU A 57 -1.41 -3.76 -7.69
CA LEU A 57 -2.62 -3.77 -6.84
C LEU A 57 -3.55 -4.96 -7.09
N LYS A 58 -3.06 -6.02 -7.72
CA LYS A 58 -3.89 -7.19 -8.06
C LYS A 58 -4.40 -7.88 -6.78
N ASN A 59 -5.70 -8.13 -6.70
CA ASN A 59 -6.34 -8.82 -5.57
C ASN A 59 -6.16 -8.15 -4.19
N ILE A 60 -5.88 -6.84 -4.13
CA ILE A 60 -5.83 -6.14 -2.83
C ILE A 60 -7.20 -6.14 -2.16
N LYS A 61 -7.21 -6.14 -0.82
CA LYS A 61 -8.43 -5.91 -0.04
C LYS A 61 -8.40 -4.52 0.56
N ILE A 62 -9.43 -3.74 0.28
CA ILE A 62 -9.69 -2.42 0.86
C ILE A 62 -11.16 -2.31 1.23
N THR A 63 -11.48 -1.43 2.17
CA THR A 63 -12.87 -1.10 2.51
C THR A 63 -13.46 -0.13 1.49
N ARG A 64 -14.80 -0.09 1.40
CA ARG A 64 -15.52 0.86 0.54
C ARG A 64 -15.19 2.32 0.86
N GLN A 65 -15.08 2.65 2.16
CA GLN A 65 -14.71 3.98 2.61
C GLN A 65 -13.28 4.37 2.19
N GLN A 66 -12.35 3.41 2.13
CA GLN A 66 -10.99 3.66 1.65
C GLN A 66 -10.96 3.85 0.13
N LEU A 67 -11.81 3.13 -0.61
CA LEU A 67 -11.96 3.33 -2.06
C LEU A 67 -12.40 4.76 -2.38
N ASP A 68 -13.32 5.33 -1.60
CA ASP A 68 -13.79 6.71 -1.78
C ASP A 68 -12.72 7.78 -1.49
N GLN A 69 -11.66 7.42 -0.76
CA GLN A 69 -10.52 8.29 -0.46
C GLN A 69 -9.39 8.17 -1.48
N LEU A 70 -9.41 7.15 -2.33
CA LEU A 70 -8.37 6.92 -3.32
C LEU A 70 -8.58 7.84 -4.52
N THR A 71 -7.52 8.57 -4.88
CA THR A 71 -7.45 9.22 -6.19
C THR A 71 -6.84 8.23 -7.17
N VAL A 72 -7.67 7.70 -8.08
CA VAL A 72 -7.20 6.84 -9.17
C VAL A 72 -6.59 7.74 -10.24
N ILE A 73 -5.27 7.77 -10.30
CA ILE A 73 -4.50 8.37 -11.39
C ILE A 73 -4.14 7.25 -12.37
N GLY A 74 -4.98 7.07 -13.39
CA GLY A 74 -4.68 6.24 -14.55
C GLY A 74 -3.81 7.00 -15.54
N GLU A 75 -2.97 6.29 -16.29
CA GLU A 75 -2.53 6.80 -17.58
C GLU A 75 -3.70 6.59 -18.55
N ASP A 76 -4.40 7.68 -18.91
CA ASP A 76 -5.32 7.67 -20.04
C ASP A 76 -4.55 7.09 -21.24
N LYS A 77 -5.03 5.96 -21.78
CA LYS A 77 -4.57 5.41 -23.06
C LYS A 77 -5.48 5.86 -24.18
#